data_AF-A0A5B6URV7-F1
#
_entry.id   AF-A0A5B6URV7-F1
#
_cell.length_a   1.000
_cell.length_b   1.000
_cell.length_c   1.000
_cell.angle_alpha   90.00
_cell.angle_beta   90.00
_cell.angle_gamma   90.00
#
_symmetry.space_group_name_H-M   'P 1'
#
loop_
_entity.id
_entity.type
_entity.pdbx_description
1 polymer ?
#
loop_
_entity_poly.entity_id
_entity_poly.type
_entity_poly.pdbx_seq_one_letter_code
_entity_poly.pdbx_strand_id
1 'polypeptide(L)'
;MGEDRLDSPLPAAFNRVLQFGDASGIQSPVSFGGFGSLTRHLGRLSNGIYEAIDGDFLDSYSLSLLNPYMPNLSASWLFQRAMSAKKQSNVPPDFINELLDINFKSMQRLGDPVLRPFLQFGPLAKTLGLVMLTKPQILSSIFKQVDIPVLIDWSRHFFMLGYYTLLSTYMDPVIRSCLNGLPSKVKYEWKRHLEAWKYGSGLDYRL
;
A
#
# COMPACT_ATOMS: atom_id res chain seq x y z
N MET A 1 -11.64 17.80 2.64
CA MET A 1 -11.79 16.64 1.71
C MET A 1 -10.50 15.82 1.65
N GLY A 2 -9.92 15.40 2.78
CA GLY A 2 -8.62 14.72 2.75
C GLY A 2 -8.35 13.71 3.87
N GLU A 3 -9.28 13.49 4.80
CA GLU A 3 -9.14 12.49 5.86
C GLU A 3 -9.67 11.10 5.45
N ASP A 4 -10.63 11.02 4.51
CA ASP A 4 -11.36 9.78 4.22
C ASP A 4 -10.65 8.74 3.34
N ARG A 5 -9.41 8.97 2.91
CA ARG A 5 -8.67 7.98 2.06
C ARG A 5 -7.82 7.00 2.86
N LEU A 6 -7.72 7.18 4.17
CA LEU A 6 -6.87 6.37 5.04
C LEU A 6 -7.36 4.92 5.17
N ASP A 7 -8.67 4.69 4.97
CA ASP A 7 -9.33 3.37 5.03
C ASP A 7 -9.59 2.77 3.63
N SER A 8 -8.71 3.05 2.66
CA SER A 8 -8.70 2.36 1.36
C SER A 8 -7.73 1.17 1.39
N PRO A 9 -8.12 -0.02 0.88
CA PRO A 9 -9.40 -0.40 0.30
C PRO A 9 -10.58 -0.51 1.28
N LEU A 10 -11.79 -0.22 0.81
CA LEU A 10 -13.02 -0.32 1.61
C LEU A 10 -13.43 -1.78 1.81
N PRO A 11 -13.64 -2.23 3.06
CA PRO A 11 -14.11 -3.57 3.37
C PRO A 11 -15.60 -3.72 3.02
N ALA A 12 -16.01 -4.95 2.71
CA ALA A 12 -17.41 -5.29 2.49
C ALA A 12 -18.23 -5.12 3.78
N ALA A 13 -19.20 -4.21 3.77
CA ALA A 13 -20.07 -3.94 4.92
C ALA A 13 -21.30 -4.86 5.03
N PHE A 14 -21.69 -5.52 3.92
CA PHE A 14 -22.92 -6.32 3.85
C PHE A 14 -22.66 -7.71 3.28
N ASN A 15 -23.48 -8.67 3.69
CA ASN A 15 -23.46 -10.01 3.09
C ASN A 15 -23.80 -9.90 1.59
N ARG A 16 -23.11 -10.68 0.76
CA ARG A 16 -23.33 -10.78 -0.69
C ARG A 16 -23.10 -9.47 -1.46
N VAL A 17 -22.46 -8.46 -0.85
CA VAL A 17 -22.11 -7.18 -1.48
C VAL A 17 -20.60 -6.95 -1.37
N LEU A 18 -19.93 -6.74 -2.51
CA LEU A 18 -18.50 -6.48 -2.60
C LEU A 18 -18.25 -5.23 -3.44
N GLN A 19 -17.45 -4.28 -2.93
CA GLN A 19 -16.97 -3.15 -3.71
C GLN A 19 -15.84 -3.59 -4.64
N PHE A 20 -15.87 -3.11 -5.89
CA PHE A 20 -14.91 -3.50 -6.93
C PHE A 20 -14.43 -2.29 -7.74
N GLY A 21 -13.19 -2.33 -8.21
CA GLY A 21 -12.59 -1.23 -8.98
C GLY A 21 -12.52 0.06 -8.16
N ASP A 22 -12.86 1.19 -8.76
CA ASP A 22 -12.80 2.50 -8.09
C ASP A 22 -13.68 2.56 -6.82
N ALA A 23 -14.81 1.84 -6.81
CA ALA A 23 -15.68 1.75 -5.64
C ALA A 23 -15.01 1.06 -4.44
N SER A 24 -13.97 0.25 -4.67
CA SER A 24 -13.21 -0.40 -3.60
C SER A 24 -12.12 0.48 -3.01
N GLY A 25 -11.75 1.60 -3.66
CA GLY A 25 -10.61 2.40 -3.24
C GLY A 25 -9.24 1.76 -3.50
N ILE A 26 -9.15 0.60 -4.18
CA ILE A 26 -7.88 -0.01 -4.62
C ILE A 26 -7.28 0.81 -5.78
N GLN A 27 -6.87 2.04 -5.51
CA GLN A 27 -6.22 2.94 -6.47
C GLN A 27 -4.86 3.35 -5.91
N SER A 28 -3.86 3.46 -6.79
CA SER A 28 -2.58 4.06 -6.40
C SER A 28 -2.77 5.57 -6.19
N PRO A 29 -2.50 6.11 -4.99
CA PRO A 29 -2.66 7.54 -4.72
C PRO A 29 -1.60 8.39 -5.45
N VAL A 30 -0.48 7.79 -5.86
CA VAL A 30 0.63 8.50 -6.52
C VAL A 30 0.45 8.53 -8.04
N SER A 31 -0.02 7.45 -8.65
CA SER A 31 -0.24 7.40 -10.10
C SER A 31 -1.67 7.75 -10.52
N PHE A 32 -2.58 7.92 -9.55
CA PHE A 32 -4.04 8.07 -9.76
C PHE A 32 -4.62 6.98 -10.69
N GLY A 33 -3.92 5.84 -10.80
CA GLY A 33 -4.21 4.81 -11.78
C GLY A 33 -5.12 3.73 -11.21
N GLY A 34 -6.44 3.90 -11.36
CA GLY A 34 -7.42 2.88 -10.99
C GLY A 34 -7.32 1.62 -11.86
N PHE A 35 -7.19 1.79 -13.18
CA PHE A 35 -7.09 0.67 -14.12
C PHE A 35 -5.84 -0.20 -13.90
N GLY A 36 -4.65 0.41 -13.77
CA GLY A 36 -3.41 -0.34 -13.55
C GLY A 36 -3.37 -1.06 -12.19
N SER A 37 -3.99 -0.46 -11.18
CA SER A 37 -4.18 -1.10 -9.88
C SER A 37 -5.13 -2.30 -10.00
N LEU A 38 -6.23 -2.15 -10.74
CA LEU A 38 -7.18 -3.22 -10.98
C LEU A 38 -6.55 -4.39 -11.75
N THR A 39 -5.81 -4.13 -12.83
CA THR A 39 -5.16 -5.21 -13.60
C THR A 39 -4.13 -5.97 -12.77
N ARG A 40 -3.40 -5.28 -11.88
CA ARG A 40 -2.49 -5.91 -10.90
C ARG A 40 -3.23 -6.86 -9.94
N HIS A 41 -4.43 -6.50 -9.51
CA HIS A 41 -5.21 -7.29 -8.54
C HIS A 41 -6.25 -8.23 -9.16
N LEU A 42 -6.44 -8.20 -10.48
CA LEU A 42 -7.50 -8.94 -11.16
C LEU A 42 -7.44 -10.43 -10.85
N GLY A 43 -6.25 -11.04 -10.93
CA GLY A 43 -6.09 -12.49 -10.67
C GLY A 43 -6.45 -12.91 -9.24
N ARG A 44 -6.04 -12.13 -8.22
CA ARG A 44 -6.39 -12.46 -6.83
C ARG A 44 -7.89 -12.24 -6.57
N LEU A 45 -8.48 -11.20 -7.15
CA LEU A 45 -9.88 -10.86 -6.97
C LEU A 45 -10.79 -11.87 -7.69
N SER A 46 -10.48 -12.24 -8.93
CA SER A 46 -11.26 -13.23 -9.68
C SER A 46 -11.25 -14.58 -8.97
N ASN A 47 -10.08 -15.05 -8.55
CA ASN A 47 -9.95 -16.32 -7.83
C ASN A 47 -10.66 -16.27 -6.48
N GLY A 48 -10.52 -15.17 -5.75
CA GLY A 48 -11.14 -15.04 -4.44
C GLY A 48 -12.66 -14.87 -4.48
N ILE A 49 -13.20 -14.23 -5.51
CA ILE A 49 -14.65 -14.17 -5.74
C ILE A 49 -15.17 -15.55 -6.14
N TYR A 50 -14.48 -16.25 -7.03
CA TYR A 50 -14.85 -17.61 -7.44
C TYR A 50 -14.91 -18.57 -6.24
N GLU A 51 -13.85 -18.60 -5.41
CA GLU A 51 -13.81 -19.44 -4.19
C GLU A 51 -14.90 -19.04 -3.16
N ALA A 52 -15.23 -17.75 -3.05
CA ALA A 52 -16.28 -17.30 -2.14
C ALA A 52 -17.67 -17.75 -2.60
N ILE A 53 -17.96 -17.71 -3.90
CA ILE A 53 -19.23 -18.19 -4.46
C ILE A 53 -19.34 -19.70 -4.34
N ASP A 54 -18.29 -20.44 -4.70
CA ASP A 54 -18.25 -21.91 -4.66
C ASP A 54 -18.43 -22.45 -3.23
N GLY A 55 -17.80 -21.80 -2.25
CA GLY A 55 -17.90 -22.18 -0.83
C GLY A 55 -19.07 -21.55 -0.06
N ASP A 56 -19.92 -20.72 -0.68
CA ASP A 56 -20.92 -19.86 0.00
C ASP A 56 -20.32 -19.00 1.13
N PHE A 57 -19.07 -18.54 0.98
CA PHE A 57 -18.39 -17.61 1.90
C PHE A 57 -18.75 -16.16 1.58
N LEU A 58 -20.06 -15.88 1.56
CA LEU A 58 -20.63 -14.62 1.11
C LEU A 58 -21.10 -13.73 2.27
N ASP A 59 -20.63 -14.02 3.49
CA ASP A 59 -20.77 -13.12 4.63
C ASP A 59 -19.83 -11.90 4.50
N SER A 60 -20.21 -10.80 5.15
CA SER A 60 -19.46 -9.53 5.08
C SER A 60 -18.00 -9.69 5.50
N TYR A 61 -17.70 -10.53 6.49
CA TYR A 61 -16.33 -10.76 6.94
C TYR A 61 -15.50 -11.45 5.84
N SER A 62 -15.96 -12.58 5.31
CA SER A 62 -15.28 -13.31 4.24
C SER A 62 -15.02 -12.41 3.01
N LEU A 63 -16.03 -11.63 2.61
CA LEU A 63 -15.90 -10.69 1.49
C LEU A 63 -14.95 -9.53 1.78
N SER A 64 -14.87 -9.05 3.03
CA SER A 64 -13.97 -7.96 3.39
C SER A 64 -12.49 -8.32 3.18
N LEU A 65 -12.14 -9.60 3.30
CA LEU A 65 -10.78 -10.11 3.07
C LEU A 65 -10.32 -9.98 1.60
N LEU A 66 -11.24 -9.78 0.65
CA LEU A 66 -10.91 -9.51 -0.75
C LEU A 66 -10.39 -8.08 -0.97
N ASN A 67 -10.75 -7.14 -0.10
CA ASN A 67 -10.27 -5.76 -0.10
C ASN A 67 -9.46 -5.51 1.19
N PRO A 68 -8.30 -6.18 1.36
CA PRO A 68 -7.54 -6.07 2.59
C PRO A 68 -6.84 -4.72 2.67
N TYR A 69 -6.47 -4.34 3.88
CA TYR A 69 -5.54 -3.23 4.13
C TYR A 69 -4.22 -3.38 3.33
N MET A 70 -3.83 -2.32 2.63
CA MET A 70 -2.66 -2.28 1.75
C MET A 70 -1.62 -1.24 2.21
N PRO A 71 -0.64 -1.62 3.06
CA PRO A 71 0.32 -0.67 3.61
C PRO A 71 1.21 0.01 2.56
N ASN A 72 1.51 -0.63 1.44
CA ASN A 72 2.21 0.01 0.32
C ASN A 72 1.44 1.20 -0.29
N LEU A 73 0.11 1.10 -0.40
CA LEU A 73 -0.74 2.19 -0.85
C LEU A 73 -0.80 3.29 0.20
N SER A 74 -1.09 2.96 1.45
CA SER A 74 -1.19 3.95 2.54
C SER A 74 0.16 4.67 2.80
N ALA A 75 1.28 3.95 2.76
CA ALA A 75 2.61 4.55 2.90
C ALA A 75 2.94 5.50 1.74
N SER A 76 2.39 5.24 0.54
CA SER A 76 2.61 6.10 -0.62
C SER A 76 1.81 7.41 -0.57
N TRP A 77 0.76 7.49 0.26
CA TRP A 77 -0.06 8.69 0.39
C TRP A 77 0.71 9.90 0.97
N LEU A 78 1.74 9.67 1.80
CA LEU A 78 2.58 10.77 2.30
C LEU A 78 3.24 11.55 1.16
N PHE A 79 3.68 10.85 0.10
CA PHE A 79 4.25 11.51 -1.08
C PHE A 79 3.21 12.42 -1.74
N GLN A 80 1.99 11.92 -1.93
CA GLN A 80 0.91 12.72 -2.49
C GLN A 80 0.62 13.95 -1.61
N ARG A 81 0.55 13.77 -0.29
CA ARG A 81 0.30 14.85 0.67
C ARG A 81 1.40 15.91 0.67
N ALA A 82 2.67 15.49 0.63
CA ALA A 82 3.81 16.38 0.57
C ALA A 82 3.91 17.13 -0.77
N MET A 83 3.47 16.50 -1.87
CA MET A 83 3.49 17.07 -3.22
C MET A 83 2.18 17.75 -3.65
N SER A 84 1.23 17.92 -2.73
CA SER A 84 -0.03 18.63 -2.99
C SER A 84 0.10 20.11 -2.66
N ALA A 85 -0.50 20.98 -3.48
CA ALA A 85 -0.59 22.40 -3.18
C ALA A 85 -1.51 22.65 -1.97
N LYS A 86 -1.06 23.46 -1.01
CA LYS A 86 -1.86 23.96 0.13
C LYS A 86 -2.13 25.45 -0.06
N LYS A 87 -3.36 25.90 0.22
CA LYS A 87 -3.79 27.31 0.04
C LYS A 87 -2.99 28.30 0.90
N GLN A 88 -2.47 27.84 2.05
CA GLN A 88 -1.63 28.61 2.98
C GLN A 88 -0.48 27.73 3.46
N SER A 89 0.59 27.64 2.68
CA SER A 89 1.79 26.88 3.06
C SER A 89 2.94 27.82 3.37
N ASN A 90 3.56 27.67 4.54
CA ASN A 90 4.79 28.38 4.93
C ASN A 90 6.06 27.72 4.35
N VAL A 91 5.96 27.12 3.16
CA VAL A 91 7.10 26.52 2.44
C VAL A 91 7.48 27.37 1.23
N PRO A 92 8.75 27.31 0.77
CA PRO A 92 9.16 27.98 -0.45
C PRO A 92 8.30 27.59 -1.66
N PRO A 93 8.06 28.49 -2.63
CA PRO A 93 7.30 28.17 -3.85
C PRO A 93 7.85 26.96 -4.61
N ASP A 94 9.17 26.76 -4.55
CA ASP A 94 9.88 25.73 -5.30
C ASP A 94 9.96 24.38 -4.57
N PHE A 95 9.37 24.28 -3.38
CA PHE A 95 9.50 23.13 -2.49
C PHE A 95 9.12 21.80 -3.17
N ILE A 96 8.02 21.76 -3.91
CA ILE A 96 7.55 20.54 -4.58
C ILE A 96 8.57 20.11 -5.66
N ASN A 97 9.10 21.07 -6.42
CA ASN A 97 10.11 20.81 -7.45
C ASN A 97 11.41 20.28 -6.83
N GLU A 98 11.86 20.89 -5.73
CA GLU A 98 13.04 20.46 -5.00
C GLU A 98 12.85 19.05 -4.42
N LEU A 99 11.69 18.77 -3.81
CA LEU A 99 11.38 17.45 -3.26
C LEU A 99 11.38 16.36 -4.33
N LEU A 100 10.76 16.63 -5.49
CA LEU A 100 10.76 15.72 -6.64
C LEU A 100 12.17 15.48 -7.18
N ASP A 101 12.94 16.55 -7.39
CA ASP A 101 14.31 16.49 -7.90
C ASP A 101 15.22 15.62 -7.00
N ILE A 102 15.17 15.83 -5.69
CA ILE A 102 15.99 15.06 -4.73
C ILE A 102 15.55 13.61 -4.69
N ASN A 103 14.24 13.33 -4.71
CA ASN A 103 13.71 11.96 -4.74
C ASN A 103 14.15 11.22 -6.01
N PHE A 104 14.00 11.83 -7.19
CA PHE A 104 14.42 11.21 -8.45
C PHE A 104 15.93 11.01 -8.55
N LYS A 105 16.74 11.99 -8.13
CA LYS A 105 18.20 11.84 -8.06
C LYS A 105 18.60 10.72 -7.09
N SER A 106 17.91 10.60 -5.96
CA SER A 106 18.15 9.52 -4.99
C SER A 106 17.82 8.16 -5.59
N MET A 107 16.67 8.01 -6.24
CA MET A 107 16.30 6.77 -6.93
C MET A 107 17.26 6.44 -8.09
N GLN A 108 17.66 7.43 -8.88
CA GLN A 108 18.63 7.26 -9.97
C GLN A 108 19.98 6.78 -9.44
N ARG A 109 20.46 7.35 -8.32
CA ARG A 109 21.71 6.94 -7.68
C ARG A 109 21.65 5.52 -7.12
N LEU A 110 20.48 5.08 -6.64
CA LEU A 110 20.25 3.74 -6.11
C LEU A 110 20.00 2.68 -7.20
N GLY A 111 19.66 3.12 -8.42
CA GLY A 111 19.50 2.28 -9.61
C GLY A 111 18.22 1.45 -9.65
N ASP A 112 18.12 0.61 -10.68
CA ASP A 112 16.95 -0.22 -10.98
C ASP A 112 16.42 -1.08 -9.81
N PRO A 113 17.26 -1.68 -8.94
CA PRO A 113 16.77 -2.47 -7.80
C PRO A 113 15.98 -1.66 -6.77
N VAL A 114 16.07 -0.32 -6.80
CA VAL A 114 15.27 0.56 -5.96
C VAL A 114 14.19 1.27 -6.77
N LEU A 115 14.53 1.76 -7.97
CA LEU A 115 13.61 2.53 -8.80
C LEU A 115 12.37 1.72 -9.19
N ARG A 116 12.56 0.47 -9.64
CA ARG A 116 11.45 -0.36 -10.13
C ARG A 116 10.49 -0.80 -9.00
N PRO A 117 10.97 -1.33 -7.87
CA PRO A 117 10.12 -1.69 -6.73
C PRO A 117 9.97 -0.55 -5.69
N PHE A 118 9.97 0.72 -6.09
CA PHE A 118 10.05 1.87 -5.18
C PHE A 118 9.09 1.83 -3.96
N LEU A 119 7.87 1.31 -4.13
CA LEU A 119 6.86 1.23 -3.07
C LEU A 119 6.99 0.01 -2.13
N GLN A 120 8.00 -0.84 -2.32
CA GLN A 120 8.33 -1.90 -1.37
C GLN A 120 9.16 -1.34 -0.21
N PHE A 121 9.10 -1.99 0.96
CA PHE A 121 9.75 -1.52 2.19
C PHE A 121 11.23 -1.13 2.00
N GLY A 122 12.05 -2.04 1.48
CA GLY A 122 13.50 -1.82 1.33
C GLY A 122 13.86 -0.66 0.39
N PRO A 123 13.38 -0.67 -0.88
CA PRO A 123 13.53 0.44 -1.82
C PRO A 123 13.06 1.79 -1.27
N LEU A 124 11.89 1.81 -0.63
CA LEU A 124 11.32 3.01 -0.03
C LEU A 124 12.21 3.54 1.10
N ALA A 125 12.62 2.67 2.02
CA ALA A 125 13.50 3.01 3.13
C ALA A 125 14.85 3.56 2.65
N LYS A 126 15.46 2.93 1.64
CA LYS A 126 16.72 3.39 1.04
C LYS A 126 16.58 4.78 0.41
N THR A 127 15.47 5.02 -0.30
CA THR A 127 15.24 6.32 -0.94
C THR A 127 15.04 7.41 0.12
N LEU A 128 14.16 7.18 1.10
CA LEU A 128 13.91 8.14 2.19
C LEU A 128 15.18 8.41 3.00
N GLY A 129 15.94 7.37 3.34
CA GLY A 129 17.21 7.50 4.05
C GLY A 129 18.23 8.32 3.25
N LEU A 130 18.35 8.09 1.95
CA LEU A 130 19.27 8.85 1.10
C LEU A 130 18.85 10.32 0.97
N VAL A 131 17.56 10.61 0.87
CA VAL A 131 17.01 11.98 0.88
C VAL A 131 17.35 12.69 2.20
N MET A 132 17.14 12.02 3.33
CA MET A 132 17.47 12.55 4.66
C MET A 132 18.97 12.86 4.82
N LEU A 133 19.84 12.01 4.27
CA LEU A 133 21.29 12.19 4.32
C LEU A 133 21.79 13.30 3.37
N THR A 134 21.18 13.44 2.19
CA THR A 134 21.64 14.38 1.16
C THR A 134 21.14 15.81 1.38
N LYS A 135 19.90 15.96 1.85
CA LYS A 135 19.21 17.25 2.01
C LYS A 135 18.39 17.30 3.31
N PRO A 136 19.01 17.24 4.49
CA PRO A 136 18.30 17.21 5.77
C PRO A 136 17.39 18.44 5.99
N GLN A 137 17.70 19.58 5.37
CA GLN A 137 16.91 20.81 5.47
C GLN A 137 15.49 20.63 4.92
N ILE A 138 15.28 19.70 3.98
CA ILE A 138 13.96 19.44 3.40
C ILE A 138 12.97 18.89 4.42
N LEU A 139 13.46 18.25 5.49
CA LEU A 139 12.62 17.74 6.57
C LEU A 139 11.83 18.87 7.23
N SER A 140 12.44 20.02 7.49
CA SER A 140 11.73 21.17 8.04
C SER A 140 10.59 21.63 7.12
N SER A 141 10.80 21.59 5.81
CA SER A 141 9.77 21.96 4.83
C SER A 141 8.68 20.89 4.76
N ILE A 142 9.02 19.60 4.86
CA ILE A 142 8.05 18.51 4.98
C ILE A 142 7.21 18.66 6.24
N PHE A 143 7.78 18.99 7.40
CA PHE A 143 7.01 19.22 8.64
C PHE A 143 6.09 20.46 8.57
N LYS A 144 6.46 21.47 7.77
CA LYS A 144 5.58 22.63 7.52
C LYS A 144 4.48 22.30 6.50
N GLN A 145 4.76 21.43 5.54
CA GLN A 145 3.81 21.02 4.51
C GLN A 145 2.85 19.93 5.00
N VAL A 146 3.34 19.01 5.81
CA VAL A 146 2.63 17.82 6.29
C VAL A 146 2.49 17.93 7.81
N ASP A 147 1.24 17.88 8.27
CA ASP A 147 0.89 18.05 9.67
C ASP A 147 1.46 16.90 10.52
N ILE A 148 1.90 17.16 11.76
CA ILE A 148 2.52 16.13 12.63
C ILE A 148 1.64 14.88 12.80
N PRO A 149 0.30 14.99 13.01
CA PRO A 149 -0.56 13.80 13.12
C PRO A 149 -0.49 12.90 11.88
N VAL A 150 -0.36 13.48 10.68
CA VAL A 150 -0.23 12.74 9.42
C VAL A 150 1.08 11.95 9.38
N LEU A 151 2.18 12.52 9.88
CA LEU A 151 3.47 11.84 9.90
C LEU A 151 3.49 10.66 10.88
N ILE A 152 2.84 10.82 12.04
CA ILE A 152 2.68 9.74 13.02
C ILE A 152 1.88 8.60 12.40
N ASP A 153 0.76 8.91 11.74
CA ASP A 153 -0.07 7.92 11.09
C ASP A 153 0.66 7.20 9.94
N TRP A 154 1.36 7.96 9.09
CA TRP A 154 2.21 7.39 8.05
C TRP A 154 3.28 6.44 8.61
N SER A 155 3.89 6.77 9.76
CA SER A 155 4.90 5.91 10.38
C SER A 155 4.33 4.53 10.75
N ARG A 156 3.05 4.46 11.14
CA ARG A 156 2.33 3.19 11.37
C ARG A 156 2.24 2.38 10.07
N HIS A 157 1.87 3.03 8.97
CA HIS A 157 1.78 2.37 7.65
C HIS A 157 3.14 1.92 7.13
N PHE A 158 4.18 2.70 7.33
CA PHE A 158 5.55 2.34 6.98
C PHE A 158 6.05 1.13 7.80
N PHE A 159 5.73 1.09 9.10
CA PHE A 159 6.01 -0.08 9.93
C PHE A 159 5.23 -1.32 9.46
N MET A 160 3.93 -1.17 9.18
CA MET A 160 3.09 -2.25 8.65
C MET A 160 3.58 -2.76 7.29
N LEU A 161 4.13 -1.88 6.45
CA LEU A 161 4.76 -2.26 5.19
C LEU A 161 5.94 -3.22 5.43
N GLY A 162 6.83 -2.87 6.36
CA GLY A 162 7.93 -3.74 6.78
C GLY A 162 7.44 -5.06 7.40
N TYR A 163 6.42 -4.99 8.25
CA TYR A 163 5.82 -6.17 8.87
C TYR A 163 5.20 -7.12 7.82
N TYR A 164 4.46 -6.59 6.84
CA TYR A 164 3.90 -7.38 5.75
C TYR A 164 4.99 -7.98 4.86
N THR A 165 6.08 -7.26 4.62
CA THR A 165 7.25 -7.83 3.93
C THR A 165 7.80 -9.03 4.70
N LEU A 166 8.00 -8.91 6.01
CA LEU A 166 8.49 -10.02 6.84
C LEU A 166 7.52 -11.23 6.81
N LEU A 167 6.23 -10.99 7.02
CA LEU A 167 5.23 -12.06 7.00
C LEU A 167 5.16 -12.75 5.64
N SER A 168 5.15 -12.00 4.55
CA SER A 168 5.08 -12.56 3.20
C SER A 168 6.36 -13.29 2.79
N THR A 169 7.53 -12.91 3.31
CA THR A 169 8.80 -13.57 2.99
C THR A 169 9.02 -14.83 3.83
N TYR A 170 8.72 -14.78 5.13
CA TYR A 170 9.12 -15.84 6.06
C TYR A 170 7.95 -16.70 6.56
N MET A 171 6.77 -16.12 6.75
CA MET A 171 5.62 -16.84 7.35
C MET A 171 4.70 -17.45 6.30
N ASP A 172 4.49 -16.77 5.16
CA ASP A 172 3.62 -17.25 4.08
C ASP A 172 3.97 -18.68 3.61
N PRO A 173 5.24 -19.02 3.30
CA PRO A 173 5.57 -20.38 2.85
C PRO A 173 5.24 -21.45 3.89
N VAL A 174 5.49 -21.16 5.17
CA VAL A 174 5.25 -22.08 6.29
C VAL A 174 3.76 -22.32 6.47
N ILE A 175 2.97 -21.24 6.49
CA ILE A 175 1.52 -21.31 6.67
C ILE A 175 0.88 -22.05 5.50
N ARG A 176 1.27 -21.75 4.25
CA ARG A 176 0.73 -22.42 3.05
C ARG A 176 0.87 -23.94 3.11
N SER A 177 2.01 -24.44 3.59
CA SER A 177 2.24 -25.88 3.74
C SER A 177 1.30 -26.54 4.75
N CYS A 178 0.84 -25.79 5.75
CA CYS A 178 -0.06 -26.29 6.80
C CYS A 178 -1.57 -26.17 6.45
N LEU A 179 -1.94 -25.49 5.35
CA LEU A 179 -3.36 -25.22 5.03
C LEU A 179 -4.16 -26.44 4.55
N ASN A 180 -3.51 -27.55 4.21
CA ASN A 180 -4.17 -28.66 3.51
C ASN A 180 -5.19 -29.43 4.36
N GLY A 181 -5.06 -29.42 5.70
CA GLY A 181 -5.96 -30.12 6.61
C GLY A 181 -7.07 -29.24 7.22
N LEU A 182 -7.14 -27.96 6.85
CA LEU A 182 -8.09 -27.02 7.47
C LEU A 182 -9.46 -27.04 6.78
N PRO A 183 -10.55 -26.71 7.50
CA PRO A 183 -11.87 -26.53 6.91
C PRO A 183 -11.85 -25.52 5.75
N SER A 184 -12.71 -25.72 4.75
CA SER A 184 -12.72 -24.91 3.52
C SER A 184 -12.80 -23.41 3.76
N LYS A 185 -13.64 -22.97 4.73
CA LYS A 185 -13.77 -21.55 5.10
C LYS A 185 -12.48 -20.98 5.69
N VAL A 186 -11.88 -21.69 6.65
CA VAL A 186 -10.62 -21.29 7.28
C VAL A 186 -9.48 -21.24 6.25
N LYS A 187 -9.46 -22.20 5.32
CA LYS A 187 -8.51 -22.22 4.21
C LYS A 187 -8.68 -21.01 3.28
N TYR A 188 -9.92 -20.63 2.98
CA TYR A 188 -10.23 -19.42 2.21
C TYR A 188 -9.72 -18.17 2.93
N GLU A 189 -10.07 -17.98 4.20
CA GLU A 189 -9.67 -16.81 4.99
C GLU A 189 -8.14 -16.66 5.05
N TRP A 190 -7.43 -17.76 5.32
CA TRP A 190 -5.96 -17.75 5.29
C TRP A 190 -5.39 -17.41 3.93
N LYS A 191 -5.93 -17.96 2.83
CA LYS A 191 -5.49 -17.59 1.48
C LYS A 191 -5.61 -16.08 1.24
N ARG A 192 -6.70 -15.46 1.68
CA ARG A 192 -6.91 -14.02 1.56
C ARG A 192 -5.95 -13.20 2.42
N HIS A 193 -5.65 -13.63 3.65
CA HIS A 193 -4.63 -12.98 4.49
C HIS A 193 -3.23 -13.08 3.88
N LEU A 194 -2.86 -14.23 3.34
CA LEU A 194 -1.58 -14.43 2.66
C LEU A 194 -1.45 -13.55 1.41
N GLU A 195 -2.53 -13.43 0.63
CA GLU A 195 -2.60 -12.45 -0.48
C GLU A 195 -2.46 -11.01 0.03
N ALA A 196 -3.11 -10.65 1.13
CA ALA A 196 -2.99 -9.33 1.74
C ALA A 196 -1.53 -8.99 2.08
N TRP A 197 -0.78 -9.94 2.66
CA TRP A 197 0.64 -9.72 2.97
C TRP A 197 1.48 -9.53 1.70
N LYS A 198 1.29 -10.40 0.71
CA LYS A 198 2.04 -10.36 -0.54
C LYS A 198 1.79 -9.08 -1.34
N TYR A 199 0.51 -8.73 -1.55
CA TYR A 199 0.13 -7.56 -2.33
C TYR A 199 0.32 -6.25 -1.56
N GLY A 200 0.03 -6.26 -0.25
CA GLY A 200 0.22 -5.11 0.62
C GLY A 200 1.69 -4.75 0.86
N SER A 201 2.60 -5.73 0.78
CA SER A 201 4.05 -5.48 0.78
C SER A 201 4.62 -5.13 -0.60
N GLY A 202 3.84 -5.31 -1.67
CA GLY A 202 4.28 -5.13 -3.04
C GLY A 202 5.16 -6.26 -3.59
N LEU A 203 5.30 -7.39 -2.88
CA LEU A 203 6.09 -8.56 -3.29
C LEU A 203 5.43 -9.42 -4.38
N ASP A 204 4.24 -9.03 -4.84
CA ASP A 204 3.64 -9.54 -6.07
C ASP A 204 4.37 -9.04 -7.34
N TYR A 205 5.11 -7.95 -7.25
CA TYR A 205 6.00 -7.50 -8.32
C TYR A 205 7.29 -8.35 -8.34
N ARG A 206 7.65 -8.83 -9.54
CA ARG A 206 8.90 -9.57 -9.80
C ARG A 206 9.71 -8.80 -10.86
N LEU A 207 11.01 -8.64 -10.60
CA LEU A 207 11.97 -8.02 -11.51
C LEU A 207 12.26 -8.89 -12.73
#